data_AF-A0A933NBL4-F1
#
_entry.id   AF-A0A933NBL4-F1
#
_cell.length_a   1.000
_cell.length_b   1.000
_cell.length_c   1.000
_cell.angle_alpha   90.00
_cell.angle_beta   90.00
_cell.angle_gamma   90.00
#
_symmetry.space_group_name_H-M   'P 1'
#
loop_
_entity.id
_entity.type
_entity.pdbx_description
1 polymer ?
#
loop_
_entity_poly.entity_id
_entity_poly.type
_entity_poly.pdbx_seq_one_letter_code
_entity_poly.pdbx_strand_id
1 'polypeptide(L)'
;MRAALILVALGGCSLPAATPNARCSTDLDCGSLRCVADLTLGVSYCSNGCITDADCPTHQSCRGGVDQGTSNAAETSVCIDRVRSCEPSETCNGLDDDCDGVIDGPSCTLKARCLDDAPCGAFVCQAPDNQPDTLCAPALLASADDFEACTSNSDCRNGDCATGSCSPFCRADLPGSCPSGFACARSIGRDAAPAHNQCQPRCSLDSDCEADRDCVWRPVYQGADEHVLVCAKPGPNRLPLGAVCPDNTPEGDDACASGLCYERRCTRPCTSVGIDCPDVPGSRCVRRQLYYGPREFEMLVCAES
;
A
#
# COMPACT_ATOMS: atom_id res chain seq x y z
N MET A 1 -1.11 -16.34 65.63
CA MET A 1 -0.83 -15.38 64.54
C MET A 1 0.36 -15.91 63.76
N ARG A 2 0.15 -16.37 62.52
CA ARG A 2 1.22 -16.76 61.59
C ARG A 2 1.18 -15.79 60.42
N ALA A 3 2.22 -14.99 60.27
CA ALA A 3 2.39 -14.11 59.12
C ALA A 3 2.88 -14.94 57.94
N ALA A 4 2.09 -14.98 56.87
CA ALA A 4 2.49 -15.58 55.59
C ALA A 4 3.26 -14.52 54.79
N LEU A 5 4.54 -14.74 54.58
CA LEU A 5 5.40 -13.93 53.72
C LEU A 5 5.19 -14.40 52.27
N ILE A 6 4.59 -13.54 51.44
CA ILE A 6 4.44 -13.79 49.99
C ILE A 6 5.67 -13.19 49.30
N LEU A 7 6.57 -14.05 48.81
CA LEU A 7 7.61 -13.66 47.86
C LEU A 7 7.01 -13.60 46.45
N VAL A 8 6.95 -12.41 45.87
CA VAL A 8 6.65 -12.22 44.45
C VAL A 8 7.95 -12.36 43.68
N ALA A 9 8.11 -13.46 42.95
CA ALA A 9 9.19 -13.61 41.99
C ALA A 9 8.87 -12.74 40.76
N LEU A 10 9.65 -11.67 40.57
CA LEU A 10 9.65 -10.90 39.32
C LEU A 10 10.31 -11.77 38.24
N GLY A 11 9.50 -12.51 37.49
CA GLY A 11 9.94 -13.16 36.26
C GLY A 11 10.35 -12.08 35.27
N GLY A 12 11.65 -11.99 34.96
CA GLY A 12 12.15 -11.09 33.93
C GLY A 12 11.57 -11.51 32.58
N CYS A 13 10.73 -10.66 31.99
CA CYS A 13 10.32 -10.80 30.60
C CYS A 13 11.56 -10.68 29.73
N SER A 14 12.00 -11.78 29.14
CA SER A 14 13.04 -11.75 28.11
C SER A 14 12.42 -11.06 26.89
N LEU A 15 12.86 -9.84 26.59
CA LEU A 15 12.45 -9.16 25.36
C LEU A 15 12.92 -9.99 24.15
N PRO A 16 12.11 -10.08 23.08
CA PRO A 16 12.53 -10.74 21.85
C PRO A 16 13.80 -10.07 21.29
N ALA A 17 14.68 -10.84 20.69
CA ALA A 17 15.86 -10.29 20.01
C ALA A 17 15.42 -9.29 18.94
N ALA A 18 15.96 -8.07 18.99
CA ALA A 18 15.63 -7.04 18.03
C ALA A 18 16.04 -7.48 16.62
N THR A 19 15.15 -7.27 15.65
CA THR A 19 15.45 -7.50 14.23
C THR A 19 16.20 -6.31 13.66
N PRO A 20 17.21 -6.53 12.78
CA PRO A 20 17.80 -5.44 12.00
C PRO A 20 16.73 -4.60 11.32
N ASN A 21 16.93 -3.28 11.26
CA ASN A 21 16.01 -2.27 10.70
C ASN A 21 14.72 -2.03 11.50
N ALA A 22 14.55 -2.62 12.69
CA ALA A 22 13.48 -2.22 13.60
C ALA A 22 13.68 -0.76 14.04
N ARG A 23 12.58 0.02 14.11
CA ARG A 23 12.63 1.38 14.65
C ARG A 23 13.03 1.36 16.11
N CYS A 24 13.86 2.30 16.51
CA CYS A 24 14.35 2.44 17.87
C CYS A 24 14.32 3.91 18.31
N SER A 25 14.29 4.13 19.61
CA SER A 25 14.53 5.44 20.22
C SER A 25 15.84 5.45 21.00
N THR A 26 16.30 4.28 21.46
CA THR A 26 17.55 4.09 22.20
C THR A 26 18.20 2.74 21.87
N ASP A 27 19.47 2.55 22.21
CA ASP A 27 20.18 1.27 22.05
C ASP A 27 19.50 0.10 22.78
N LEU A 28 18.75 0.37 23.86
CA LEU A 28 18.01 -0.66 24.60
C LEU A 28 16.94 -1.35 23.76
N ASP A 29 16.39 -0.65 22.76
CA ASP A 29 15.38 -1.18 21.84
C ASP A 29 15.98 -2.19 20.85
N CYS A 30 17.31 -2.20 20.72
CA CYS A 30 18.06 -2.90 19.70
C CYS A 30 18.78 -4.17 20.19
N GLY A 31 18.68 -4.49 21.48
CA GLY A 31 19.32 -5.68 22.05
C GLY A 31 20.84 -5.63 21.90
N SER A 32 21.41 -6.46 21.01
CA SER A 32 22.85 -6.46 20.70
C SER A 32 23.23 -5.51 19.56
N LEU A 33 22.25 -4.90 18.89
CA LEU A 33 22.44 -3.91 17.82
C LEU A 33 22.49 -2.49 18.42
N ARG A 34 22.86 -1.50 17.62
CA ARG A 34 22.84 -0.08 18.02
C ARG A 34 21.69 0.67 17.34
N CYS A 35 21.10 1.61 18.06
CA CYS A 35 20.12 2.51 17.51
C CYS A 35 20.83 3.63 16.75
N VAL A 36 20.64 3.68 15.44
CA VAL A 36 21.29 4.65 14.56
C VAL A 36 20.25 5.64 14.07
N ALA A 37 20.52 6.93 14.28
CA ALA A 37 19.68 7.99 13.73
C ALA A 37 19.96 8.18 12.23
N ASP A 38 18.92 8.02 11.43
CA ASP A 38 18.89 8.42 10.04
C ASP A 38 18.44 9.88 9.96
N LEU A 39 19.42 10.77 9.80
CA LEU A 39 19.18 12.21 9.72
C LEU A 39 18.49 12.62 8.42
N THR A 40 18.56 11.78 7.38
CA THR A 40 17.88 12.01 6.10
C THR A 40 16.38 11.76 6.25
N LEU A 41 16.01 10.70 6.97
CA LEU A 41 14.62 10.27 7.12
C LEU A 41 13.96 10.75 8.42
N GLY A 42 14.72 11.34 9.35
CA GLY A 42 14.23 11.79 10.65
C GLY A 42 13.75 10.66 11.56
N VAL A 43 14.21 9.44 11.33
CA VAL A 43 13.88 8.23 12.11
C VAL A 43 15.15 7.53 12.59
N SER A 44 15.05 6.62 13.56
CA SER A 44 16.19 5.82 14.01
C SER A 44 15.88 4.33 13.91
N TYR A 45 16.87 3.50 13.54
CA TYR A 45 16.73 2.06 13.37
C TYR A 45 17.89 1.27 13.98
N CYS A 46 17.63 0.01 14.34
CA CYS A 46 18.62 -0.91 14.86
C CYS A 46 19.54 -1.42 13.73
N SER A 47 20.82 -1.03 13.76
CA SER A 47 21.81 -1.40 12.75
C SER A 47 23.01 -2.13 13.37
N ASN A 48 23.65 -2.96 12.55
CA ASN A 48 24.97 -3.51 12.86
C ASN A 48 26.02 -2.41 12.66
N GLY A 49 27.00 -2.34 13.55
CA GLY A 49 28.25 -1.67 13.21
C GLY A 49 28.92 -2.40 12.04
N CYS A 50 29.65 -1.67 11.20
CA CYS A 50 30.35 -2.24 10.06
C CYS A 50 31.83 -1.85 10.09
N ILE A 51 32.66 -2.57 9.35
CA ILE A 51 34.06 -2.18 9.09
C ILE A 51 34.24 -1.96 7.58
N THR A 52 33.52 -2.74 6.77
CA THR A 52 33.53 -2.69 5.31
C THR A 52 32.11 -2.83 4.75
N ASP A 53 31.92 -2.50 3.47
CA ASP A 53 30.64 -2.64 2.77
C ASP A 53 30.10 -4.08 2.76
N ALA A 54 30.98 -5.09 2.89
CA ALA A 54 30.60 -6.49 2.95
C ALA A 54 29.86 -6.86 4.25
N ASP A 55 29.98 -6.03 5.29
CA ASP A 55 29.27 -6.21 6.56
C ASP A 55 27.82 -5.69 6.48
N CYS A 56 27.46 -5.01 5.38
CA CYS A 56 26.18 -4.36 5.16
C CYS A 56 25.28 -5.15 4.19
N PRO A 57 23.94 -5.07 4.34
CA PRO A 57 22.99 -5.54 3.33
C PRO A 57 23.30 -4.95 1.95
N THR A 58 22.89 -5.65 0.87
CA THR A 58 23.30 -5.34 -0.52
C THR A 58 23.03 -3.90 -0.98
N HIS A 59 22.02 -3.24 -0.41
CA HIS A 59 21.63 -1.85 -0.74
C HIS A 59 22.32 -0.79 0.15
N GLN A 60 23.18 -1.20 1.08
CA GLN A 60 23.84 -0.33 2.04
C GLN A 60 25.35 -0.23 1.78
N SER A 61 25.99 0.81 2.32
CA SER A 61 27.43 0.97 2.40
C SER A 61 27.85 1.29 3.82
N CYS A 62 29.05 0.85 4.19
CA CYS A 62 29.63 1.09 5.49
C CYS A 62 30.24 2.48 5.53
N ARG A 63 29.64 3.40 6.28
CA ARG A 63 30.15 4.77 6.41
C ARG A 63 30.74 5.00 7.79
N GLY A 64 32.05 5.21 7.83
CA GLY A 64 32.76 5.68 9.02
C GLY A 64 32.54 7.18 9.26
N GLY A 65 32.57 7.59 10.53
CA GLY A 65 32.53 9.01 10.90
C GLY A 65 31.17 9.70 10.70
N VAL A 66 30.06 8.96 10.74
CA VAL A 66 28.72 9.57 10.75
C VAL A 66 28.53 10.29 12.08
N ASP A 67 28.47 11.61 12.05
CA ASP A 67 28.29 12.44 13.23
C ASP A 67 26.86 12.26 13.77
N GLN A 68 26.71 11.46 14.84
CA GLN A 68 25.40 11.05 15.35
C GLN A 68 24.69 12.13 16.20
N GLY A 69 25.16 13.38 16.18
CA GLY A 69 24.51 14.52 16.84
C GLY A 69 24.33 14.40 18.36
N THR A 70 24.80 13.32 18.97
CA THR A 70 24.67 13.02 20.40
C THR A 70 26.04 12.63 20.96
N SER A 71 26.66 13.63 21.60
CA SER A 71 27.83 13.60 22.50
C SER A 71 28.76 12.38 22.50
N ASN A 72 30.00 12.61 22.05
CA ASN A 72 31.25 12.00 22.53
C ASN A 72 31.49 10.48 22.36
N ALA A 73 30.75 9.77 21.51
CA ALA A 73 31.10 8.40 21.15
C ALA A 73 32.15 8.37 20.01
N ALA A 74 33.14 7.48 20.12
CA ALA A 74 34.15 7.26 19.09
C ALA A 74 33.49 6.91 17.75
N GLU A 75 34.05 7.41 16.65
CA GLU A 75 33.63 7.16 15.27
C GLU A 75 33.31 5.68 15.04
N THR A 76 32.02 5.34 15.04
CA THR A 76 31.56 3.98 14.69
C THR A 76 31.02 4.01 13.29
N SER A 77 31.54 3.14 12.42
CA SER A 77 30.97 2.98 11.09
C SER A 77 29.65 2.23 11.17
N VAL A 78 28.66 2.73 10.44
CA VAL A 78 27.30 2.17 10.38
C VAL A 78 26.94 1.88 8.93
N CYS A 79 26.13 0.85 8.72
CA CYS A 79 25.53 0.60 7.43
C CYS A 79 24.43 1.63 7.19
N ILE A 80 24.58 2.42 6.12
CA ILE A 80 23.58 3.38 5.64
C ILE A 80 23.18 3.01 4.22
N ASP A 81 21.97 3.38 3.81
CA ASP A 81 21.54 3.19 2.42
C ASP A 81 22.48 3.94 1.46
N ARG A 82 22.80 3.32 0.32
CA ARG A 82 23.66 3.94 -0.70
C ARG A 82 22.93 5.14 -1.29
N VAL A 83 23.26 6.33 -0.81
CA VAL A 83 22.87 7.58 -1.44
C VAL A 83 23.66 7.68 -2.75
N ARG A 84 22.95 7.65 -3.88
CA ARG A 84 23.54 7.90 -5.20
C ARG A 84 23.54 9.39 -5.47
N SER A 85 24.63 9.91 -6.03
CA SER A 85 24.68 11.29 -6.54
C SER A 85 23.85 11.40 -7.81
N CYS A 86 23.12 12.51 -7.94
CA CYS A 86 22.36 12.83 -9.13
C CYS A 86 23.31 13.11 -10.29
N GLU A 87 23.05 12.45 -11.42
CA GLU A 87 23.76 12.64 -12.67
C GLU A 87 22.94 13.58 -13.57
N PRO A 88 23.53 14.47 -14.38
CA PRO A 88 22.77 15.40 -15.21
C PRO A 88 21.96 14.76 -16.35
N SER A 89 21.97 13.42 -16.46
CA SER A 89 21.40 12.69 -17.59
C SER A 89 20.78 11.37 -17.16
N GLU A 90 19.52 11.19 -17.56
CA GLU A 90 18.77 9.96 -17.41
C GLU A 90 19.36 8.79 -18.24
N THR A 91 19.69 7.69 -17.57
CA THR A 91 19.94 6.39 -18.19
C THR A 91 18.70 5.53 -17.98
N CYS A 92 18.17 4.89 -19.03
CA CYS A 92 16.98 4.04 -18.86
C CYS A 92 17.35 2.73 -18.12
N ASN A 93 17.41 2.75 -16.80
CA ASN A 93 17.83 1.64 -15.95
C ASN A 93 16.85 1.38 -14.78
N GLY A 94 15.71 2.09 -14.75
CA GLY A 94 14.70 1.99 -13.70
C GLY A 94 15.01 2.82 -12.46
N LEU A 95 15.92 3.80 -12.57
CA LEU A 95 16.31 4.71 -11.49
C LEU A 95 16.09 6.15 -11.95
N ASP A 96 15.73 7.01 -11.00
CA ASP A 96 15.73 8.47 -11.17
C ASP A 96 17.20 8.94 -11.04
N ASP A 97 17.92 8.97 -12.16
CA ASP A 97 19.36 9.22 -12.18
C ASP A 97 19.66 10.71 -11.97
N ASP A 98 18.83 11.60 -12.49
CA ASP A 98 18.96 13.05 -12.38
C ASP A 98 18.22 13.67 -11.20
N CYS A 99 17.48 12.83 -10.46
CA CYS A 99 16.77 13.17 -9.25
C CYS A 99 15.70 14.24 -9.44
N ASP A 100 15.12 14.33 -10.64
CA ASP A 100 14.03 15.26 -10.93
C ASP A 100 12.66 14.72 -10.46
N GLY A 101 12.62 13.49 -9.94
CA GLY A 101 11.42 12.80 -9.47
C GLY A 101 10.74 11.96 -10.56
N VAL A 102 11.33 11.85 -11.76
CA VAL A 102 10.82 11.09 -12.90
C VAL A 102 11.76 9.94 -13.21
N ILE A 103 11.35 8.73 -12.84
CA ILE A 103 12.06 7.50 -13.23
C ILE A 103 12.02 7.36 -14.77
N ASP A 104 13.19 7.22 -15.39
CA ASP A 104 13.37 6.98 -16.82
C ASP A 104 12.62 8.00 -17.70
N GLY A 105 12.98 9.29 -17.58
CA GLY A 105 12.35 10.39 -18.32
C GLY A 105 12.31 10.20 -19.85
N PRO A 106 11.47 10.98 -20.58
CA PRO A 106 11.20 10.76 -22.01
C PRO A 106 12.41 10.90 -22.94
N SER A 107 13.52 11.45 -22.45
CA SER A 107 14.79 11.61 -23.15
C SER A 107 15.86 10.58 -22.77
N CYS A 108 15.54 9.58 -21.94
CA CYS A 108 16.54 8.60 -21.51
C CYS A 108 17.03 7.77 -22.71
N THR A 109 18.33 7.48 -22.75
CA THR A 109 18.91 6.63 -23.80
C THR A 109 19.03 5.21 -23.26
N LEU A 110 18.30 4.25 -23.85
CA LEU A 110 18.36 2.83 -23.49
C LEU A 110 19.78 2.29 -23.66
N LYS A 111 20.53 2.20 -22.56
CA LYS A 111 21.86 1.59 -22.53
C LYS A 111 21.75 0.11 -22.17
N ALA A 112 21.23 -0.65 -23.13
CA ALA A 112 21.01 -2.10 -23.03
C ALA A 112 20.06 -2.53 -21.90
N ARG A 113 19.38 -3.66 -22.12
CA ARG A 113 18.54 -4.28 -21.09
C ARG A 113 19.41 -4.59 -19.88
N CYS A 114 18.89 -4.39 -18.68
CA CYS A 114 19.46 -4.90 -17.45
C CYS A 114 19.93 -6.34 -17.70
N LEU A 115 21.25 -6.54 -17.71
CA LEU A 115 21.87 -7.84 -17.81
C LEU A 115 21.74 -8.50 -16.43
N ASP A 116 21.01 -9.62 -16.41
CA ASP A 116 21.05 -10.73 -15.47
C ASP A 116 20.81 -10.44 -13.96
N ASP A 117 19.71 -11.00 -13.45
CA ASP A 117 19.47 -11.52 -12.09
C ASP A 117 19.64 -10.63 -10.84
N ALA A 118 19.71 -9.30 -10.96
CA ALA A 118 19.66 -8.40 -9.79
C ALA A 118 18.45 -7.44 -9.84
N PRO A 119 17.61 -7.36 -8.79
CA PRO A 119 16.52 -6.39 -8.73
C PRO A 119 17.07 -4.97 -8.54
N CYS A 120 16.91 -4.12 -9.55
CA CYS A 120 17.02 -2.68 -9.36
C CYS A 120 15.81 -2.23 -8.53
N GLY A 121 16.02 -1.91 -7.25
CA GLY A 121 14.99 -1.29 -6.42
C GLY A 121 14.66 0.11 -6.94
N ALA A 122 13.39 0.49 -6.97
CA ALA A 122 12.98 1.85 -7.29
C ALA A 122 13.41 2.80 -6.16
N PHE A 123 14.34 3.71 -6.45
CA PHE A 123 14.69 4.81 -5.57
C PHE A 123 13.85 6.04 -5.94
N VAL A 124 13.40 6.80 -4.94
CA VAL A 124 12.74 8.10 -5.15
C VAL A 124 13.65 9.16 -4.55
N CYS A 125 14.06 10.13 -5.37
CA CYS A 125 14.92 11.21 -4.92
C CYS A 125 14.09 12.44 -4.56
N GLN A 126 14.31 13.01 -3.38
CA GLN A 126 13.77 14.32 -3.01
C GLN A 126 14.86 15.15 -2.35
N ALA A 127 14.95 16.43 -2.72
CA ALA A 127 15.77 17.40 -2.02
C ALA A 127 14.95 17.97 -0.84
N PRO A 128 15.39 17.81 0.42
CA PRO A 128 14.78 18.54 1.53
C PRO A 128 14.98 20.04 1.32
N ASP A 129 14.02 20.87 1.76
CA ASP A 129 13.97 22.33 1.53
C ASP A 129 15.22 23.13 1.97
N ASN A 130 16.22 22.52 2.63
CA ASN A 130 17.37 23.20 3.21
C ASN A 130 18.72 22.48 3.02
N GLN A 131 18.87 21.59 2.03
CA GLN A 131 20.18 21.00 1.70
C GLN A 131 20.53 21.18 0.21
N PRO A 132 21.82 21.43 -0.13
CA PRO A 132 22.25 21.58 -1.52
C PRO A 132 22.34 20.25 -2.27
N ASP A 133 22.34 19.12 -1.56
CA ASP A 133 22.48 17.78 -2.12
C ASP A 133 21.14 17.04 -2.06
N THR A 134 20.63 16.60 -3.22
CA THR A 134 19.42 15.78 -3.31
C THR A 134 19.70 14.37 -2.78
N LEU A 135 18.82 13.87 -1.91
CA LEU A 135 18.98 12.58 -1.25
C LEU A 135 18.04 11.55 -1.89
N CYS A 136 18.63 10.53 -2.52
CA CYS A 136 17.90 9.36 -3.01
C CYS A 136 17.78 8.33 -1.88
N ALA A 137 16.56 8.12 -1.39
CA ALA A 137 16.26 6.99 -0.52
C ALA A 137 15.63 5.87 -1.34
N PRO A 138 15.83 4.59 -1.01
CA PRO A 138 14.92 3.55 -1.49
C PRO A 138 13.52 4.00 -1.09
N ALA A 139 12.53 3.83 -1.96
CA ALA A 139 11.16 4.29 -1.68
C ALA A 139 10.79 3.88 -0.24
N LEU A 140 10.66 4.87 0.64
CA LEU A 140 10.49 4.71 2.07
C LEU A 140 9.45 3.62 2.34
N LEU A 141 9.90 2.43 2.75
CA LEU A 141 9.11 1.25 3.14
C LEU A 141 7.60 1.40 2.92
N ALA A 142 7.18 1.46 1.66
CA ALA A 142 5.80 1.20 1.28
C ALA A 142 5.69 -0.32 1.22
N SER A 143 5.51 -0.90 2.41
CA SER A 143 4.93 -2.21 2.66
C SER A 143 4.65 -3.10 1.44
N ALA A 144 5.60 -3.92 1.01
CA ALA A 144 5.42 -5.06 0.09
C ALA A 144 4.31 -4.82 -0.96
N ASP A 145 4.52 -3.82 -1.82
CA ASP A 145 3.59 -3.52 -2.90
C ASP A 145 4.05 -4.20 -4.20
N ASP A 146 3.07 -4.35 -5.09
CA ASP A 146 3.10 -5.01 -6.38
C ASP A 146 4.47 -4.83 -7.08
N PHE A 147 4.98 -5.88 -7.73
CA PHE A 147 6.27 -5.96 -8.46
C PHE A 147 7.50 -6.54 -7.73
N GLU A 148 7.43 -6.89 -6.43
CA GLU A 148 8.51 -7.69 -5.80
C GLU A 148 8.58 -9.13 -6.34
N ALA A 149 9.77 -9.73 -6.32
CA ALA A 149 9.92 -11.15 -6.61
C ALA A 149 9.17 -11.98 -5.56
N CYS A 150 8.50 -13.03 -6.01
CA CYS A 150 7.64 -13.84 -5.16
C CYS A 150 7.84 -15.33 -5.46
N THR A 151 7.44 -16.17 -4.51
CA THR A 151 7.44 -17.63 -4.66
C THR A 151 6.04 -18.23 -4.60
N SER A 152 5.08 -17.47 -4.08
CA SER A 152 3.68 -17.86 -3.91
C SER A 152 2.76 -16.65 -3.92
N ASN A 153 1.46 -16.87 -4.15
CA ASN A 153 0.46 -15.79 -4.19
C ASN A 153 0.25 -15.13 -2.82
N SER A 154 0.63 -15.79 -1.72
CA SER A 154 0.60 -15.16 -0.39
C SER A 154 1.69 -14.13 -0.18
N ASP A 155 2.74 -14.15 -1.01
CA ASP A 155 3.82 -13.15 -0.97
C ASP A 155 3.37 -11.82 -1.61
N CYS A 156 2.31 -11.88 -2.42
CA CYS A 156 1.77 -10.74 -3.14
C CYS A 156 0.57 -10.15 -2.40
N ARG A 157 0.76 -8.95 -1.83
CA ARG A 157 -0.30 -8.26 -1.10
C ARG A 157 -1.53 -7.98 -1.98
N ASN A 158 -1.33 -7.68 -3.27
CA ASN A 158 -2.38 -7.30 -4.23
C ASN A 158 -2.15 -7.86 -5.65
N GLY A 159 -1.49 -9.02 -5.79
CA GLY A 159 -1.12 -9.60 -7.10
C GLY A 159 -1.03 -11.13 -7.16
N ASP A 160 -0.76 -11.63 -8.36
CA ASP A 160 -0.42 -13.03 -8.62
C ASP A 160 1.09 -13.22 -8.66
N CYS A 161 1.55 -14.39 -8.24
CA CYS A 161 2.96 -14.76 -8.35
C CYS A 161 3.28 -15.65 -9.57
N ALA A 162 2.36 -15.74 -10.54
CA ALA A 162 2.52 -16.64 -11.70
C ALA A 162 3.85 -16.47 -12.47
N THR A 163 4.46 -15.28 -12.47
CA THR A 163 5.70 -15.00 -13.19
C THR A 163 6.93 -14.87 -12.29
N GLY A 164 6.85 -15.24 -11.01
CA GLY A 164 7.94 -15.03 -10.05
C GLY A 164 8.12 -13.56 -9.62
N SER A 165 7.17 -12.69 -9.99
CA SER A 165 7.04 -11.33 -9.48
C SER A 165 5.56 -11.02 -9.27
N CYS A 166 5.24 -10.27 -8.21
CA CYS A 166 3.88 -9.89 -7.90
C CYS A 166 3.32 -9.00 -9.01
N SER A 167 2.35 -9.51 -9.76
CA SER A 167 1.70 -8.78 -10.83
C SER A 167 0.24 -8.54 -10.51
N PRO A 168 -0.32 -7.33 -10.72
CA PRO A 168 -1.76 -7.15 -10.62
C PRO A 168 -2.45 -8.09 -11.62
N PHE A 169 -3.47 -8.82 -11.16
CA PHE A 169 -4.18 -9.83 -11.96
C PHE A 169 -4.84 -9.26 -13.23
N CYS A 170 -5.00 -7.93 -13.33
CA CYS A 170 -5.40 -7.25 -14.57
C CYS A 170 -4.27 -6.36 -15.08
N ARG A 171 -3.64 -6.75 -16.19
CA ARG A 171 -2.75 -5.86 -16.95
C ARG A 171 -3.48 -5.33 -18.18
N ALA A 172 -3.41 -4.03 -18.44
CA ALA A 172 -3.99 -3.40 -19.62
C ALA A 172 -3.35 -3.90 -20.94
N ASP A 173 -2.13 -4.43 -20.86
CA ASP A 173 -1.29 -4.69 -22.03
C ASP A 173 -1.22 -6.18 -22.39
N LEU A 174 -1.89 -7.05 -21.62
CA LEU A 174 -2.02 -8.47 -21.95
C LEU A 174 -3.40 -8.72 -22.57
N PRO A 175 -3.50 -9.29 -23.79
CA PRO A 175 -4.76 -9.66 -24.40
C PRO A 175 -5.45 -10.72 -23.52
N GLY A 176 -6.42 -10.26 -22.75
CA GLY A 176 -7.02 -10.98 -21.63
C GLY A 176 -7.85 -10.05 -20.76
N SER A 177 -8.59 -9.13 -21.41
CA SER A 177 -9.73 -8.48 -20.77
C SER A 177 -10.57 -9.56 -20.09
N CYS A 178 -11.03 -9.29 -18.87
CA CYS A 178 -11.81 -10.26 -18.13
C CYS A 178 -12.85 -10.95 -19.03
N PRO A 179 -13.10 -12.26 -18.87
CA PRO A 179 -14.07 -12.97 -19.69
C PRO A 179 -15.39 -12.21 -19.80
N SER A 180 -16.13 -12.38 -20.89
CA SER A 180 -17.43 -11.72 -21.03
C SER A 180 -18.30 -11.98 -19.79
N GLY A 181 -18.86 -10.91 -19.22
CA GLY A 181 -19.60 -10.96 -17.95
C GLY A 181 -18.75 -10.69 -16.70
N PHE A 182 -17.45 -10.42 -16.84
CA PHE A 182 -16.57 -10.04 -15.74
C PHE A 182 -16.04 -8.61 -15.91
N ALA A 183 -15.64 -7.99 -14.81
CA ALA A 183 -14.98 -6.69 -14.80
C ALA A 183 -13.74 -6.74 -13.91
N CYS A 184 -12.73 -5.97 -14.29
CA CYS A 184 -11.56 -5.78 -13.45
C CYS A 184 -11.81 -4.66 -12.43
N ALA A 185 -12.52 -4.97 -11.35
CA ALA A 185 -12.82 -4.01 -10.30
C ALA A 185 -11.70 -3.99 -9.24
N ARG A 186 -11.41 -2.81 -8.68
CA ARG A 186 -10.54 -2.69 -7.51
C ARG A 186 -11.21 -3.38 -6.30
N SER A 187 -10.43 -4.09 -5.49
CA SER A 187 -10.97 -4.64 -4.24
C SER A 187 -11.07 -3.55 -3.16
N ILE A 188 -11.87 -3.81 -2.14
CA ILE A 188 -12.15 -2.86 -1.07
C ILE A 188 -11.61 -3.40 0.24
N GLY A 189 -10.29 -3.26 0.40
CA GLY A 189 -9.57 -3.51 1.65
C GLY A 189 -9.00 -4.92 1.77
N ARG A 190 -8.12 -5.08 2.76
CA ARG A 190 -7.26 -6.26 2.94
C ARG A 190 -8.00 -7.59 2.98
N ASP A 191 -9.22 -7.58 3.52
CA ASP A 191 -10.01 -8.79 3.78
C ASP A 191 -11.19 -8.96 2.81
N ALA A 192 -11.29 -8.11 1.77
CA ALA A 192 -12.33 -8.25 0.75
C ALA A 192 -12.01 -9.40 -0.21
N ALA A 193 -13.05 -10.07 -0.70
CA ALA A 193 -12.92 -11.09 -1.74
C ALA A 193 -13.73 -10.71 -2.99
N PRO A 194 -13.22 -10.93 -4.21
CA PRO A 194 -11.87 -11.41 -4.50
C PRO A 194 -10.80 -10.35 -4.18
N ALA A 195 -9.54 -10.80 -4.08
CA ALA A 195 -8.39 -9.92 -3.82
C ALA A 195 -8.23 -8.86 -4.92
N HIS A 196 -7.48 -7.78 -4.62
CA HIS A 196 -7.26 -6.65 -5.52
C HIS A 196 -6.99 -7.08 -6.97
N ASN A 197 -7.69 -6.42 -7.89
CA ASN A 197 -7.50 -6.53 -9.34
C ASN A 197 -7.78 -7.91 -9.95
N GLN A 198 -8.55 -8.78 -9.29
CA GLN A 198 -9.06 -10.00 -9.94
C GLN A 198 -10.33 -9.71 -10.76
N CYS A 199 -10.54 -10.48 -11.84
CA CYS A 199 -11.78 -10.42 -12.60
C CYS A 199 -12.97 -10.85 -11.73
N GLN A 200 -13.92 -9.95 -11.56
CA GLN A 200 -15.11 -10.14 -10.73
C GLN A 200 -16.34 -10.29 -11.63
N PRO A 201 -17.26 -11.23 -11.37
CA PRO A 201 -18.46 -11.35 -12.17
C PRO A 201 -19.31 -10.10 -11.97
N ARG A 202 -19.81 -9.55 -13.08
CA ARG A 202 -20.74 -8.42 -13.06
C ARG A 202 -22.08 -8.90 -12.51
N CYS A 203 -22.76 -8.01 -11.79
CA CYS A 203 -24.09 -8.26 -11.23
C CYS A 203 -25.00 -7.06 -11.46
N SER A 204 -26.31 -7.29 -11.35
CA SER A 204 -27.34 -6.24 -11.25
C SER A 204 -28.05 -6.29 -9.89
N LEU A 205 -27.98 -7.43 -9.21
CA LEU A 205 -28.65 -7.76 -7.96
C LEU A 205 -27.78 -8.68 -7.09
N ASP A 206 -28.00 -8.67 -5.78
CA ASP A 206 -27.32 -9.60 -4.86
C ASP A 206 -27.62 -11.07 -5.19
N SER A 207 -28.78 -11.37 -5.77
CA SER A 207 -29.15 -12.72 -6.23
C SER A 207 -28.29 -13.24 -7.39
N ASP A 208 -27.57 -12.35 -8.07
CA ASP A 208 -26.65 -12.74 -9.14
C ASP A 208 -25.32 -13.27 -8.58
N CYS A 209 -25.09 -13.08 -7.27
CA CYS A 209 -23.87 -13.42 -6.57
C CYS A 209 -23.98 -14.73 -5.77
N GLU A 210 -22.82 -15.34 -5.49
CA GLU A 210 -22.74 -16.51 -4.61
C GLU A 210 -23.17 -16.14 -3.17
N ALA A 211 -23.58 -17.13 -2.38
CA ALA A 211 -24.24 -16.92 -1.08
C ALA A 211 -23.43 -16.12 -0.03
N ASP A 212 -22.15 -15.86 -0.25
CA ASP A 212 -21.29 -15.07 0.63
C ASP A 212 -20.75 -13.78 -0.01
N ARG A 213 -21.36 -13.33 -1.12
CA ARG A 213 -20.99 -12.13 -1.87
C ARG A 213 -22.21 -11.26 -2.10
N ASP A 214 -21.96 -9.96 -2.10
CA ASP A 214 -22.95 -8.92 -2.39
C ASP A 214 -22.66 -8.28 -3.74
N CYS A 215 -23.69 -7.70 -4.36
CA CYS A 215 -23.53 -6.92 -5.57
C CYS A 215 -23.10 -5.49 -5.23
N VAL A 216 -21.80 -5.21 -5.38
CA VAL A 216 -21.18 -3.96 -4.90
C VAL A 216 -20.78 -3.04 -6.04
N TRP A 217 -20.86 -1.73 -5.81
CA TRP A 217 -20.42 -0.70 -6.74
C TRP A 217 -18.90 -0.50 -6.62
N ARG A 218 -18.16 -0.57 -7.73
CA ARG A 218 -16.69 -0.55 -7.70
C ARG A 218 -16.07 0.20 -8.87
N PRO A 219 -14.94 0.90 -8.65
CA PRO A 219 -14.14 1.43 -9.73
C PRO A 219 -13.42 0.31 -10.49
N VAL A 220 -13.41 0.40 -11.82
CA VAL A 220 -12.74 -0.50 -12.75
C VAL A 220 -11.32 0.00 -13.01
N TYR A 221 -10.36 -0.93 -13.04
CA TYR A 221 -8.96 -0.63 -13.33
C TYR A 221 -8.71 -0.35 -14.83
N GLN A 222 -9.38 -1.11 -15.72
CA GLN A 222 -9.25 -0.96 -17.17
C GLN A 222 -10.33 -0.04 -17.73
N GLY A 223 -9.89 1.06 -18.35
CA GLY A 223 -10.75 2.16 -18.79
C GLY A 223 -10.79 3.19 -17.69
N ALA A 224 -10.18 4.35 -17.94
CA ALA A 224 -10.20 5.49 -17.01
C ALA A 224 -11.61 5.59 -16.41
N ASP A 225 -11.71 5.62 -15.08
CA ASP A 225 -12.88 6.03 -14.30
C ASP A 225 -14.24 5.41 -14.68
N GLU A 226 -14.33 4.13 -15.03
CA GLU A 226 -15.64 3.44 -15.06
C GLU A 226 -15.93 2.81 -13.71
N HIS A 227 -17.13 3.02 -13.16
CA HIS A 227 -17.64 2.24 -12.04
C HIS A 227 -18.65 1.20 -12.55
N VAL A 228 -18.63 0.02 -11.97
CA VAL A 228 -19.51 -1.09 -12.33
C VAL A 228 -19.96 -1.87 -11.11
N LEU A 229 -21.05 -2.61 -11.27
CA LEU A 229 -21.53 -3.56 -10.27
C LEU A 229 -20.88 -4.92 -10.45
N VAL A 230 -20.31 -5.45 -9.38
CA VAL A 230 -19.61 -6.74 -9.34
C VAL A 230 -19.89 -7.50 -8.05
N CYS A 231 -19.82 -8.82 -8.10
CA CYS A 231 -19.95 -9.67 -6.93
C CYS A 231 -18.67 -9.68 -6.10
N ALA A 232 -18.74 -9.09 -4.90
CA ALA A 232 -17.64 -9.13 -3.95
C ALA A 232 -18.14 -9.32 -2.52
N LYS A 233 -17.30 -9.92 -1.69
CA LYS A 233 -17.45 -9.99 -0.25
C LYS A 233 -16.83 -8.75 0.40
N PRO A 234 -17.61 -7.92 1.10
CA PRO A 234 -17.08 -6.77 1.82
C PRO A 234 -16.13 -7.24 2.93
N GLY A 235 -15.07 -6.47 3.18
CA GLY A 235 -14.22 -6.70 4.36
C GLY A 235 -15.02 -6.50 5.66
N PRO A 236 -14.68 -7.20 6.77
CA PRO A 236 -15.43 -7.14 8.02
C PRO A 236 -15.37 -5.76 8.70
N ASN A 237 -14.43 -4.91 8.30
CA ASN A 237 -14.21 -3.58 8.86
C ASN A 237 -14.95 -2.47 8.08
N ARG A 238 -15.77 -2.82 7.08
CA ARG A 238 -16.50 -1.84 6.28
C ARG A 238 -17.75 -1.36 6.97
N LEU A 239 -18.08 -0.09 6.72
CA LEU A 239 -19.23 0.57 7.32
C LEU A 239 -20.53 -0.06 6.80
N PRO A 240 -21.49 -0.38 7.69
CA PRO A 240 -22.77 -0.93 7.27
C PRO A 240 -23.62 0.12 6.56
N LEU A 241 -24.66 -0.33 5.85
CA LEU A 241 -25.64 0.56 5.22
C LEU A 241 -26.27 1.52 6.24
N GLY A 242 -26.43 2.79 5.83
CA GLY A 242 -26.92 3.89 6.66
C GLY A 242 -25.86 4.57 7.55
N ALA A 243 -24.68 3.97 7.73
CA ALA A 243 -23.58 4.57 8.48
C ALA A 243 -23.00 5.81 7.76
N VAL A 244 -22.39 6.72 8.53
CA VAL A 244 -21.77 7.93 7.98
C VAL A 244 -20.42 7.57 7.36
N CYS A 245 -20.26 7.86 6.08
CA CYS A 245 -19.01 7.72 5.33
C CYS A 245 -18.37 9.11 5.12
N PRO A 246 -17.04 9.18 4.89
CA PRO A 246 -16.31 10.44 4.92
C PRO A 246 -16.84 11.43 3.86
N ASP A 247 -16.80 11.05 2.58
CA ASP A 247 -17.19 11.87 1.42
C ASP A 247 -17.59 11.00 0.21
N ASN A 248 -18.28 11.58 -0.78
CA ASN A 248 -18.67 10.91 -2.03
C ASN A 248 -17.48 10.85 -3.02
N THR A 249 -16.43 10.13 -2.63
CA THR A 249 -15.21 9.89 -3.42
C THR A 249 -14.96 8.38 -3.49
N PRO A 250 -14.08 7.90 -4.40
CA PRO A 250 -13.71 6.48 -4.42
C PRO A 250 -13.22 5.97 -3.06
N GLU A 251 -12.52 6.79 -2.27
CA GLU A 251 -12.06 6.43 -0.93
C GLU A 251 -13.22 6.34 0.09
N GLY A 252 -14.26 7.16 -0.08
CA GLY A 252 -15.47 7.08 0.74
C GLY A 252 -16.36 5.90 0.36
N ASP A 253 -16.48 5.60 -0.92
CA ASP A 253 -17.09 4.36 -1.42
C ASP A 253 -16.40 3.14 -0.84
N ASP A 254 -15.06 3.15 -0.83
CA ASP A 254 -14.24 2.13 -0.20
C ASP A 254 -14.61 1.94 1.27
N ALA A 255 -14.98 2.98 2.02
CA ALA A 255 -15.37 2.82 3.42
C ALA A 255 -16.64 1.98 3.62
N CYS A 256 -17.53 1.91 2.61
CA CYS A 256 -18.85 1.29 2.71
C CYS A 256 -18.87 -0.18 2.28
N ALA A 257 -19.68 -1.01 2.95
CA ALA A 257 -19.79 -2.43 2.62
C ALA A 257 -20.26 -2.67 1.18
N SER A 258 -21.21 -1.86 0.71
CA SER A 258 -21.76 -1.84 -0.65
C SER A 258 -20.85 -1.21 -1.71
N GLY A 259 -19.75 -0.56 -1.30
CA GLY A 259 -18.90 0.22 -2.18
C GLY A 259 -19.53 1.53 -2.67
N LEU A 260 -20.50 2.10 -1.95
CA LEU A 260 -21.15 3.36 -2.35
C LEU A 260 -21.44 4.28 -1.15
N CYS A 261 -20.85 5.46 -1.17
CA CYS A 261 -21.02 6.55 -0.22
C CYS A 261 -21.72 7.74 -0.87
N TYR A 262 -23.04 7.86 -0.68
CA TYR A 262 -23.83 8.96 -1.24
C TYR A 262 -24.38 9.85 -0.13
N GLU A 263 -24.31 11.18 -0.30
CA GLU A 263 -24.77 12.15 0.72
C GLU A 263 -24.17 11.87 2.11
N ARG A 264 -22.91 11.41 2.15
CA ARG A 264 -22.17 11.02 3.36
C ARG A 264 -22.81 9.86 4.13
N ARG A 265 -23.59 9.02 3.45
CA ARG A 265 -24.12 7.77 3.99
C ARG A 265 -23.76 6.59 3.10
N CYS A 266 -23.36 5.49 3.74
CA CYS A 266 -23.23 4.23 3.06
C CYS A 266 -24.60 3.78 2.54
N THR A 267 -24.71 3.63 1.24
CA THR A 267 -25.94 3.26 0.56
C THR A 267 -25.66 2.18 -0.48
N ARG A 268 -26.67 1.67 -1.18
CA ARG A 268 -26.50 0.70 -2.24
C ARG A 268 -27.35 1.03 -3.48
N PRO A 269 -26.98 0.45 -4.63
CA PRO A 269 -27.85 0.40 -5.79
C PRO A 269 -29.18 -0.30 -5.48
N CYS A 270 -30.22 0.07 -6.21
CA CYS A 270 -31.56 -0.52 -6.10
C CYS A 270 -32.20 -0.66 -7.49
N THR A 271 -33.25 -1.48 -7.61
CA THR A 271 -33.75 -1.90 -8.94
C THR A 271 -34.91 -1.11 -9.50
N SER A 272 -35.68 -0.41 -8.67
CA SER A 272 -36.88 0.30 -9.13
C SER A 272 -37.23 1.47 -8.25
N VAL A 273 -37.54 2.60 -8.89
CA VAL A 273 -37.89 3.86 -8.21
C VAL A 273 -39.07 3.66 -7.25
N GLY A 274 -38.94 4.21 -6.05
CA GLY A 274 -39.99 4.23 -5.03
C GLY A 274 -40.05 2.98 -4.13
N ILE A 275 -39.22 1.96 -4.37
CA ILE A 275 -39.08 0.83 -3.44
C ILE A 275 -38.40 1.31 -2.16
N ASP A 276 -38.93 0.94 -1.01
CA ASP A 276 -38.31 1.27 0.28
C ASP A 276 -37.02 0.47 0.47
N CYS A 277 -35.98 1.11 1.00
CA CYS A 277 -34.72 0.45 1.32
C CYS A 277 -34.63 0.28 2.84
N PRO A 278 -35.13 -0.83 3.40
CA PRO A 278 -35.27 -0.99 4.86
C PRO A 278 -33.92 -1.00 5.60
N ASP A 279 -32.85 -1.29 4.87
CA ASP A 279 -31.46 -1.36 5.31
C ASP A 279 -30.73 0.00 5.29
N VAL A 280 -31.33 1.03 4.68
CA VAL A 280 -30.86 2.42 4.75
C VAL A 280 -32.00 3.26 5.34
N PRO A 281 -31.97 3.60 6.65
CA PRO A 281 -33.12 4.17 7.36
C PRO A 281 -33.69 5.43 6.68
N GLY A 282 -35.02 5.44 6.47
CA GLY A 282 -35.73 6.58 5.89
C GLY A 282 -35.53 6.79 4.39
N SER A 283 -34.84 5.87 3.72
CA SER A 283 -34.53 6.00 2.29
C SER A 283 -35.46 5.19 1.39
N ARG A 284 -35.58 5.66 0.15
CA ARG A 284 -36.28 4.98 -0.93
C ARG A 284 -35.36 4.93 -2.15
N CYS A 285 -35.62 3.98 -3.03
CA CYS A 285 -34.91 3.87 -4.28
C CYS A 285 -35.24 5.05 -5.18
N VAL A 286 -34.25 5.87 -5.48
CA VAL A 286 -34.41 7.11 -6.26
C VAL A 286 -33.31 7.20 -7.31
N ARG A 287 -33.63 7.85 -8.43
CA ARG A 287 -32.66 8.15 -9.47
C ARG A 287 -31.80 9.32 -9.02
N ARG A 288 -30.48 9.13 -9.03
CA ARG A 288 -29.49 10.15 -8.68
C ARG A 288 -28.37 10.17 -9.71
N GLN A 289 -27.75 11.33 -9.83
CA GLN A 289 -26.50 11.52 -10.55
C GLN A 289 -25.35 11.43 -9.54
N LEU A 290 -24.40 10.54 -9.80
CA LEU A 290 -23.14 10.43 -9.05
C LEU A 290 -22.04 11.08 -9.86
N TYR A 291 -21.19 11.85 -9.18
CA TYR A 291 -20.07 12.54 -9.80
C TYR A 291 -18.76 12.00 -9.27
N TYR A 292 -17.93 11.45 -10.16
CA TYR A 292 -16.56 11.03 -9.85
C TYR A 292 -15.62 11.80 -10.77
N GLY A 293 -15.05 12.90 -10.25
CA GLY A 293 -14.27 13.83 -11.05
C GLY A 293 -15.09 14.44 -12.19
N PRO A 294 -14.66 14.35 -13.47
CA PRO A 294 -15.37 14.93 -14.61
C PRO A 294 -16.55 14.07 -15.11
N ARG A 295 -16.84 12.93 -14.46
CA ARG A 295 -17.83 11.97 -14.95
C ARG A 295 -19.11 11.98 -14.16
N GLU A 296 -20.19 11.67 -14.87
CA GLU A 296 -21.54 11.62 -14.35
C GLU A 296 -22.12 10.23 -14.60
N PHE A 297 -22.63 9.60 -13.55
CA PHE A 297 -23.32 8.32 -13.60
C PHE A 297 -24.75 8.50 -13.15
N GLU A 298 -25.70 8.15 -14.00
CA GLU A 298 -27.11 8.08 -13.61
C GLU A 298 -27.43 6.66 -13.12
N MET A 299 -27.80 6.53 -11.85
CA MET A 299 -28.19 5.23 -11.29
C MET A 299 -29.29 5.35 -10.24
N LEU A 300 -29.89 4.21 -9.92
CA LEU A 300 -30.86 4.08 -8.85
C LEU A 300 -30.14 3.74 -7.55
N VAL A 301 -30.27 4.60 -6.54
CA VAL A 301 -29.64 4.43 -5.22
C VAL A 301 -30.68 4.57 -4.11
N CYS A 302 -30.44 3.94 -2.97
CA CYS A 302 -31.24 4.17 -1.77
C CYS A 302 -30.86 5.53 -1.15
N ALA A 303 -31.70 6.55 -1.30
CA ALA A 303 -31.45 7.86 -0.67
C ALA A 303 -32.74 8.42 -0.07
N GLU A 304 -32.61 9.44 0.76
CA GLU A 304 -33.79 10.17 1.27
C GLU A 304 -34.52 10.78 0.06
N SER A 305 -35.84 10.54 -0.01
CA SER A 305 -36.67 10.86 -1.17
C SER A 305 -36.89 12.35 -1.34
#